data_AF-A0A349MT97-F1
#
_entry.id   AF-A0A349MT97-F1
#
_cell.length_a   1.000
_cell.length_b   1.000
_cell.length_c   1.000
_cell.angle_alpha   90.00
_cell.angle_beta   90.00
_cell.angle_gamma   90.00
#
_symmetry.space_group_name_H-M   'P 1'
#
loop_
_entity.id
_entity.type
_entity.pdbx_description
1 polymer ?
#
loop_
_entity_poly.entity_id
_entity_poly.type
_entity_poly.pdbx_seq_one_letter_code
_entity_poly.pdbx_strand_id
1 'polypeptide(L)'
;MQEQLNTSHIKGHHLTSIERGKIAALHAEKQSNREIARRLGINRQTVANELLRGEIDQVKKTNGRLTYRREYSPEAAQARYENQRRKCHRPLKLPQAADFIAYFTAHFKTDGWSPDAAVGRAKKEKLYQPDEMVCTATLYNYIEAQYLEVRNIDLLEKTSRRVKREHRANTKYKRQLAGRSIDERPKRVDSRREFGHFELDTIVGKRNGQESVIMTLIERKSRFQFMRLIDGRDADSVNHAMRGIIAEYGDTIQTITADNGSEFAELSTVLDNMATVYYAHPYRSSERGTNEVHNKMVRRDFPKGESLDAVSPLAVAATEAKLNHLPRRQLGYHTTEEVFVAERAKTQRRVAKAATAG
;
A
#
# COMPACT_ATOMS: atom_id res chain seq x y z
N MET A 1 29.32 29.18 17.65
CA MET A 1 28.15 29.79 16.98
C MET A 1 26.91 29.13 17.55
N GLN A 2 26.25 29.77 18.51
CA GLN A 2 24.98 29.28 19.07
C GLN A 2 23.87 29.62 18.09
N GLU A 3 23.20 28.60 17.54
CA GLU A 3 21.99 28.79 16.75
C GLU A 3 20.93 29.49 17.61
N GLN A 4 20.59 30.73 17.25
CA GLN A 4 19.43 31.41 17.80
C GLN A 4 18.18 30.68 17.30
N LEU A 5 17.64 29.77 18.12
CA LEU A 5 16.32 29.17 17.93
C LEU A 5 15.23 30.25 18.13
N ASN A 6 15.04 31.09 17.12
CA ASN A 6 13.94 32.04 16.99
C ASN A 6 12.67 31.31 16.50
N THR A 7 12.28 30.23 17.17
CA THR A 7 10.94 29.66 16.96
C THR A 7 9.95 30.56 17.69
N SER A 8 9.29 31.41 16.91
CA SER A 8 8.09 32.12 17.37
C SER A 8 7.00 31.10 17.70
N HIS A 9 6.21 31.37 18.75
CA HIS A 9 5.14 30.47 19.17
C HIS A 9 4.11 30.28 18.05
N ILE A 10 3.83 29.03 17.68
CA ILE A 10 2.79 28.71 16.69
C ILE A 10 1.45 28.63 17.41
N LYS A 11 0.49 29.48 17.02
CA LYS A 11 -0.84 29.51 17.61
C LYS A 11 -1.50 28.12 17.58
N GLY A 12 -2.01 27.68 18.73
CA GLY A 12 -2.67 26.38 18.88
C GLY A 12 -1.75 25.25 19.35
N HIS A 13 -0.45 25.50 19.50
CA HIS A 13 0.49 24.54 20.06
C HIS A 13 0.64 24.69 21.58
N HIS A 14 0.98 23.56 22.24
CA HIS A 14 1.36 23.58 23.64
C HIS A 14 2.72 24.24 23.83
N LEU A 15 2.96 24.85 25.00
CA LEU A 15 4.27 25.39 25.35
C LEU A 15 5.34 24.30 25.25
N THR A 16 6.51 24.68 24.74
CA THR A 16 7.73 23.88 24.71
C THR A 16 8.50 24.03 26.02
N SER A 17 9.46 23.13 26.29
CA SER A 17 10.36 23.26 27.44
C SER A 17 11.14 24.58 27.43
N ILE A 18 11.53 25.05 26.25
CA ILE A 18 12.24 26.32 26.06
C ILE A 18 11.34 27.52 26.40
N GLU A 19 10.09 27.53 25.93
CA GLU A 19 9.14 28.59 26.25
C GLU A 19 8.82 28.61 27.76
N ARG A 20 8.70 27.44 28.40
CA ARG A 20 8.54 27.33 29.87
C ARG A 20 9.74 27.92 30.62
N GLY A 21 10.96 27.70 30.14
CA GLY A 21 12.18 28.31 30.67
C GLY A 21 12.19 29.83 30.51
N LYS A 22 11.76 30.35 29.36
CA LYS A 22 11.61 31.81 29.13
C LYS A 22 10.58 32.43 30.09
N ILE A 23 9.45 31.75 30.34
CA ILE A 23 8.46 32.19 31.34
C ILE A 23 9.09 32.25 32.73
N ALA A 24 9.91 31.27 33.11
CA ALA A 24 10.59 31.26 34.41
C ALA A 24 11.52 32.48 34.58
N ALA A 25 12.35 32.77 33.58
CA ALA A 25 13.26 33.91 33.60
C ALA A 25 12.51 35.26 33.73
N LEU A 26 11.50 35.49 32.88
CA LEU A 26 10.74 36.75 32.89
C LEU A 26 9.88 36.91 34.15
N HIS A 27 9.40 35.80 34.73
CA HIS A 27 8.67 35.81 35.99
C HIS A 27 9.60 36.14 37.17
N ALA A 28 10.85 35.65 37.16
CA ALA A 28 11.86 36.00 38.16
C ALA A 28 12.24 37.50 38.11
N GLU A 29 12.22 38.12 36.92
CA GLU A 29 12.34 39.57 36.71
C GLU A 29 11.10 40.37 37.16
N LYS A 30 10.09 39.73 37.79
CA LYS A 30 8.83 40.34 38.24
C LYS A 30 8.02 41.01 37.13
N GLN A 31 8.16 40.56 35.88
CA GLN A 31 7.32 41.06 34.79
C GLN A 31 5.87 40.59 34.94
N SER A 32 4.93 41.42 34.51
CA SER A 32 3.51 41.06 34.53
C SER A 32 3.21 39.94 33.53
N ASN A 33 2.22 39.09 33.82
CA ASN A 33 1.77 38.04 32.91
C ASN A 33 1.40 38.56 31.51
N ARG A 34 0.94 39.82 31.39
CA ARG A 34 0.66 40.47 30.10
C ARG A 34 1.93 40.75 29.30
N GLU A 35 2.99 41.19 29.96
CA GLU A 35 4.27 41.48 29.32
C GLU A 35 4.99 40.19 28.89
N ILE A 36 4.99 39.17 29.75
CA ILE A 36 5.52 37.83 29.43
C ILE A 36 4.81 37.28 28.17
N ALA A 37 3.48 37.38 28.15
CA ALA A 37 2.67 36.94 27.03
C ALA A 37 2.97 37.71 25.73
N ARG A 38 3.14 39.04 25.82
CA ARG A 38 3.51 39.90 24.68
C ARG A 38 4.88 39.51 24.10
N ARG A 39 5.87 39.24 24.95
CA ARG A 39 7.23 38.83 24.52
C ARG A 39 7.27 37.45 23.86
N LEU A 40 6.42 36.53 24.32
CA LEU A 40 6.35 35.17 23.78
C LEU A 40 5.33 35.01 22.64
N GLY A 41 4.51 36.03 22.35
CA GLY A 41 3.46 35.95 21.34
C GLY A 41 2.31 35.00 21.72
N ILE A 42 2.04 34.83 23.03
CA ILE A 42 1.01 33.91 23.56
C ILE A 42 -0.09 34.67 24.31
N ASN A 43 -1.18 33.98 24.67
CA ASN A 43 -2.24 34.58 25.48
C ASN A 43 -1.80 34.71 26.96
N ARG A 44 -2.13 35.83 27.62
CA ARG A 44 -1.87 36.04 29.07
C ARG A 44 -2.38 34.91 29.96
N GLN A 45 -3.51 34.29 29.57
CA GLN A 45 -4.11 33.20 30.34
C GLN A 45 -3.28 31.92 30.23
N THR A 46 -2.61 31.70 29.11
CA THR A 46 -1.66 30.58 28.94
C THR A 46 -0.50 30.71 29.93
N VAL A 47 0.04 31.92 30.12
CA VAL A 47 1.09 32.19 31.12
C VAL A 47 0.57 31.93 32.53
N ALA A 48 -0.62 32.45 32.88
CA ALA A 48 -1.20 32.25 34.21
C ALA A 48 -1.44 30.76 34.52
N ASN A 49 -2.01 30.01 33.57
CA ASN A 49 -2.25 28.57 33.71
C ASN A 49 -0.94 27.78 33.80
N GLU A 50 0.12 28.21 33.10
CA GLU A 50 1.44 27.59 33.18
C GLU A 50 2.09 27.81 34.55
N LEU A 51 2.06 29.05 35.06
CA LEU A 51 2.60 29.38 36.38
C LEU A 51 1.90 28.57 37.49
N LEU A 52 0.58 28.48 37.45
CA LEU A 52 -0.21 27.63 38.34
C LEU A 52 0.16 26.15 38.19
N ARG A 53 0.37 25.67 36.94
CA ARG A 53 0.78 24.29 36.67
C ARG A 53 2.16 24.00 37.25
N GLY A 54 3.09 24.94 37.24
CA GLY A 54 4.47 24.77 37.74
C GLY A 54 4.68 25.18 39.19
N GLU A 55 3.64 25.62 39.90
CA GLU A 55 3.76 26.08 41.29
C GLU A 55 4.13 24.90 42.20
N ILE A 56 5.25 25.06 42.91
CA ILE A 56 5.77 24.13 43.90
C ILE A 56 6.08 24.86 45.21
N ASP A 57 5.91 24.17 46.34
CA ASP A 57 6.36 24.65 47.64
C ASP A 57 7.81 24.19 47.85
N GLN A 58 8.76 25.11 47.75
CA GLN A 58 10.14 24.85 48.17
C GLN A 58 10.26 24.98 49.68
N VAL A 59 10.90 23.98 50.30
CA VAL A 59 11.13 23.94 51.74
C VAL A 59 12.60 24.23 52.00
N LYS A 60 12.88 25.27 52.78
CA LYS A 60 14.22 25.58 53.28
C LYS A 60 14.26 25.42 54.79
N LYS A 61 15.14 24.54 55.27
CA LYS A 61 15.43 24.39 56.70
C LYS A 61 16.53 25.38 57.08
N THR A 62 16.26 26.28 58.02
CA THR A 62 17.25 27.24 58.53
C THR A 62 17.15 27.28 60.05
N ASN A 63 18.25 27.00 60.74
CA ASN A 63 18.31 26.92 62.21
C ASN A 63 17.20 26.05 62.84
N GLY A 64 16.95 24.86 62.27
CA GLY A 64 15.93 23.93 62.78
C GLY A 64 14.48 24.25 62.39
N ARG A 65 14.20 25.44 61.83
CA ARG A 65 12.85 25.87 61.40
C ARG A 65 12.65 25.65 59.90
N LEU A 66 11.50 25.10 59.51
CA LEU A 66 11.12 24.89 58.10
C LEU A 66 10.43 26.14 57.57
N THR A 67 10.89 26.66 56.43
CA THR A 67 10.32 27.82 55.75
C THR A 67 9.82 27.36 54.39
N TYR A 68 8.55 27.64 54.08
CA TYR A 68 7.91 27.26 52.82
C TYR A 68 7.85 28.49 51.91
N ARG A 69 8.30 28.35 50.66
CA ARG A 69 8.21 29.39 49.64
C ARG A 69 7.58 28.79 48.38
N ARG A 70 6.53 29.45 47.90
CA ARG A 70 5.93 29.14 46.59
C ARG A 70 6.81 29.71 45.50
N GLU A 71 7.26 28.83 44.60
CA GLU A 71 8.07 29.19 43.44
C GLU A 71 7.57 28.44 42.21
N TYR A 72 7.66 29.09 41.06
CA TYR A 72 7.38 28.45 39.78
C TYR A 72 8.60 27.66 39.32
N SER A 73 8.44 26.35 39.10
CA SER A 73 9.44 25.50 38.48
C SER A 73 9.00 25.08 37.07
N PRO A 74 9.75 25.45 36.01
CA PRO A 74 9.43 25.02 34.64
C PRO A 74 9.56 23.51 34.47
N GLU A 75 10.45 22.85 35.23
CA GLU A 75 10.63 21.40 35.23
C GLU A 75 9.42 20.68 35.84
N ALA A 76 8.91 21.18 36.96
CA ALA A 76 7.69 20.65 37.58
C ALA A 76 6.47 20.84 36.67
N ALA A 77 6.39 21.99 35.98
CA ALA A 77 5.34 22.27 35.02
C ALA A 77 5.38 21.33 33.81
N GLN A 78 6.59 21.08 33.27
CA GLN A 78 6.84 20.12 32.20
C GLN A 78 6.45 18.70 32.62
N ALA A 79 6.89 18.23 33.80
CA ALA A 79 6.57 16.90 34.31
C ALA A 79 5.06 16.70 34.54
N ARG A 80 4.38 17.72 35.09
CA ARG A 80 2.90 17.69 35.24
C ARG A 80 2.21 17.67 33.88
N TYR A 81 2.68 18.44 32.90
CA TYR A 81 2.17 18.42 31.53
C TYR A 81 2.32 17.04 30.89
N GLU A 82 3.51 16.42 30.97
CA GLU A 82 3.77 15.08 30.42
C GLU A 82 2.90 14.00 31.08
N ASN A 83 2.75 14.05 32.40
CA ASN A 83 1.87 13.12 33.14
C ASN A 83 0.40 13.27 32.74
N GLN A 84 -0.09 14.49 32.52
CA GLN A 84 -1.45 14.71 32.02
C GLN A 84 -1.58 14.23 30.58
N ARG A 85 -0.59 14.53 29.72
CA ARG A 85 -0.56 14.09 28.32
C ARG A 85 -0.66 12.57 28.20
N ARG A 86 0.06 11.81 29.04
CA ARG A 86 -0.05 10.34 29.10
C ARG A 86 -1.49 9.83 29.29
N LYS A 87 -2.34 10.60 29.97
CA LYS A 87 -3.76 10.28 30.20
C LYS A 87 -4.68 10.77 29.08
N CYS A 88 -4.22 11.65 28.20
CA CYS A 88 -5.02 12.24 27.12
C CYS A 88 -5.06 11.38 25.84
N HIS A 89 -4.65 10.11 25.92
CA HIS A 89 -4.63 9.19 24.80
C HIS A 89 -5.77 8.18 24.92
N ARG A 90 -6.35 7.80 23.77
CA ARG A 90 -7.29 6.68 23.74
C ARG A 90 -6.53 5.41 24.16
N PRO A 91 -7.06 4.60 25.10
CA PRO A 91 -6.40 3.36 25.50
C PRO A 91 -6.21 2.43 24.30
N LEU A 92 -5.15 1.62 24.36
CA LEU A 92 -4.88 0.61 23.35
C LEU A 92 -6.04 -0.39 23.31
N LYS A 93 -6.47 -0.73 22.10
CA LYS A 93 -7.51 -1.73 21.85
C LYS A 93 -6.97 -3.16 21.75
N LEU A 94 -5.69 -3.38 22.10
CA LEU A 94 -5.04 -4.68 21.90
C LEU A 94 -5.81 -5.84 22.53
N PRO A 95 -6.30 -5.75 23.80
CA PRO A 95 -7.08 -6.84 24.39
C PRO A 95 -8.44 -7.01 23.73
N GLN A 96 -9.13 -5.91 23.42
CA GLN A 96 -10.48 -5.97 22.82
C GLN A 96 -10.46 -6.44 21.36
N ALA A 97 -9.35 -6.22 20.64
CA ALA A 97 -9.19 -6.59 19.24
C ALA A 97 -8.27 -7.80 19.05
N ALA A 98 -8.09 -8.63 20.08
CA ALA A 98 -7.17 -9.76 20.05
C ALA A 98 -7.49 -10.74 18.93
N ASP A 99 -8.77 -11.11 18.77
CA ASP A 99 -9.22 -12.05 17.74
C ASP A 99 -9.01 -11.49 16.32
N PHE A 100 -9.29 -10.20 16.13
CA PHE A 100 -9.01 -9.52 14.87
C PHE A 100 -7.51 -9.45 14.56
N ILE A 101 -6.67 -9.23 15.58
CA ILE A 101 -5.21 -9.19 15.42
C ILE A 101 -4.69 -10.59 15.06
N ALA A 102 -5.22 -11.65 15.68
CA ALA A 102 -4.88 -13.03 15.33
C ALA A 102 -5.27 -13.36 13.89
N TYR A 103 -6.48 -12.99 13.46
CA TYR A 103 -6.95 -13.08 12.07
C TYR A 103 -6.04 -12.37 11.08
N PHE A 104 -5.68 -11.12 11.38
CA PHE A 104 -4.73 -10.37 10.57
C PHE A 104 -3.37 -11.08 10.49
N THR A 105 -2.85 -11.57 11.63
CA THR A 105 -1.52 -12.16 11.71
C THR A 105 -1.47 -13.48 10.94
N ALA A 106 -2.52 -14.29 11.01
CA ALA A 106 -2.66 -15.51 10.23
C ALA A 106 -2.60 -15.20 8.73
N HIS A 107 -3.51 -14.36 8.23
CA HIS A 107 -3.58 -14.00 6.81
C HIS A 107 -2.35 -13.23 6.30
N PHE A 108 -1.69 -12.46 7.15
CA PHE A 108 -0.43 -11.80 6.79
C PHE A 108 0.67 -12.82 6.51
N LYS A 109 0.77 -13.87 7.34
CA LYS A 109 1.82 -14.90 7.25
C LYS A 109 1.54 -15.94 6.16
N THR A 110 0.29 -16.41 6.05
CA THR A 110 -0.08 -17.49 5.12
C THR A 110 -0.39 -16.96 3.73
N ASP A 111 -1.21 -15.91 3.65
CA ASP A 111 -1.79 -15.44 2.39
C ASP A 111 -1.11 -14.17 1.86
N GLY A 112 -0.19 -13.58 2.63
CA GLY A 112 0.52 -12.36 2.25
C GLY A 112 -0.38 -11.11 2.20
N TRP A 113 -1.45 -11.08 2.99
CA TRP A 113 -2.37 -9.95 3.03
C TRP A 113 -1.71 -8.72 3.64
N SER A 114 -2.07 -7.53 3.13
CA SER A 114 -1.68 -6.27 3.76
C SER A 114 -2.60 -5.93 4.95
N PRO A 115 -2.16 -5.07 5.88
CA PRO A 115 -3.02 -4.52 6.93
C PRO A 115 -4.34 -3.95 6.38
N ASP A 116 -4.31 -3.26 5.23
CA ASP A 116 -5.53 -2.72 4.60
C ASP A 116 -6.45 -3.80 4.04
N ALA A 117 -5.88 -4.85 3.43
CA ALA A 117 -6.65 -5.97 2.89
C ALA A 117 -7.40 -6.71 4.01
N ALA A 118 -6.72 -7.01 5.11
CA ALA A 118 -7.32 -7.68 6.27
C ALA A 118 -8.45 -6.85 6.90
N VAL A 119 -8.20 -5.58 7.20
CA VAL A 119 -9.23 -4.68 7.76
C VAL A 119 -10.41 -4.54 6.83
N GLY A 120 -10.17 -4.33 5.53
CA GLY A 120 -11.24 -4.13 4.57
C GLY A 120 -12.07 -5.40 4.33
N ARG A 121 -11.42 -6.57 4.27
CA ARG A 121 -12.11 -7.86 4.13
C ARG A 121 -12.96 -8.16 5.37
N ALA A 122 -12.40 -8.00 6.56
CA ALA A 122 -13.13 -8.20 7.82
C ALA A 122 -14.37 -7.30 7.93
N LYS A 123 -14.26 -6.03 7.52
CA LYS A 123 -15.40 -5.10 7.47
C LYS A 123 -16.47 -5.52 6.46
N LYS A 124 -16.05 -5.94 5.26
CA LYS A 124 -16.95 -6.34 4.19
C LYS A 124 -17.78 -7.57 4.59
N GLU A 125 -17.12 -8.58 5.15
CA GLU A 125 -17.74 -9.83 5.60
C GLU A 125 -18.39 -9.70 6.99
N LYS A 126 -18.31 -8.52 7.63
CA LYS A 126 -18.84 -8.23 8.97
C LYS A 126 -18.41 -9.26 10.03
N LEU A 127 -17.13 -9.67 10.00
CA LEU A 127 -16.60 -10.72 10.86
C LEU A 127 -16.51 -10.31 12.34
N TYR A 128 -16.36 -9.01 12.61
CA TYR A 128 -16.14 -8.46 13.94
C TYR A 128 -16.99 -7.21 14.15
N GLN A 129 -17.35 -6.93 15.40
CA GLN A 129 -17.98 -5.66 15.75
C GLN A 129 -16.97 -4.50 15.66
N PRO A 130 -17.42 -3.23 15.48
CA PRO A 130 -16.51 -2.08 15.33
C PRO A 130 -15.60 -1.81 16.54
N ASP A 131 -15.99 -2.26 17.73
CA ASP A 131 -15.25 -2.18 18.97
C ASP A 131 -14.15 -3.24 19.07
N GLU A 132 -14.41 -4.46 18.58
CA GLU A 132 -13.50 -5.62 18.49
C GLU A 132 -12.47 -5.53 17.35
N MET A 133 -12.51 -4.47 16.55
CA MET A 133 -11.58 -4.26 15.44
C MET A 133 -10.88 -2.90 15.51
N VAL A 134 -9.70 -2.84 14.89
CA VAL A 134 -8.94 -1.61 14.67
C VAL A 134 -8.96 -1.20 13.20
N CYS A 135 -8.84 0.09 12.93
CA CYS A 135 -8.73 0.57 11.55
C CYS A 135 -7.30 0.35 11.01
N THR A 136 -7.16 0.43 9.68
CA THR A 136 -5.87 0.26 8.98
C THR A 136 -4.76 1.12 9.58
N ALA A 137 -5.02 2.40 9.86
CA ALA A 137 -4.03 3.31 10.44
C ALA A 137 -3.58 2.87 11.83
N THR A 138 -4.51 2.44 12.70
CA THR A 138 -4.17 1.92 14.03
C THR A 138 -3.35 0.64 13.94
N LEU A 139 -3.66 -0.25 12.99
CA LEU A 139 -2.90 -1.49 12.78
C LEU A 139 -1.45 -1.18 12.36
N TYR A 140 -1.24 -0.23 11.43
CA TYR A 140 0.10 0.24 11.09
C TYR A 140 0.83 0.91 12.27
N ASN A 141 0.14 1.71 13.08
CA ASN A 141 0.73 2.32 14.29
C ASN A 141 1.14 1.25 15.30
N TYR A 142 0.39 0.15 15.43
CA TYR A 142 0.76 -0.97 16.31
C TYR A 142 2.00 -1.71 15.81
N ILE A 143 2.13 -1.90 14.49
CA ILE A 143 3.35 -2.46 13.88
C ILE A 143 4.55 -1.52 14.12
N GLU A 144 4.35 -0.21 13.97
CA GLU A 144 5.41 0.79 14.16
C GLU A 144 5.87 0.89 15.60
N ALA A 145 4.94 0.85 16.55
CA ALA A 145 5.21 0.81 17.98
C ALA A 145 5.67 -0.58 18.48
N GLN A 146 5.80 -1.56 17.58
CA GLN A 146 6.24 -2.93 17.89
C GLN A 146 5.33 -3.66 18.91
N TYR A 147 4.03 -3.37 18.87
CA TYR A 147 3.04 -4.06 19.72
C TYR A 147 2.54 -5.37 19.12
N LEU A 148 2.85 -5.66 17.86
CA LEU A 148 2.47 -6.89 17.16
C LEU A 148 3.70 -7.72 16.82
N GLU A 149 3.49 -9.00 16.56
CA GLU A 149 4.52 -9.89 16.04
C GLU A 149 5.01 -9.45 14.65
N VAL A 150 4.11 -8.96 13.80
CA VAL A 150 4.45 -8.37 12.50
C VAL A 150 5.22 -7.08 12.70
N ARG A 151 6.39 -6.96 12.09
CA ARG A 151 7.30 -5.82 12.20
C ARG A 151 7.40 -5.05 10.89
N ASN A 152 7.96 -3.84 10.98
CA ASN A 152 8.22 -3.00 9.82
C ASN A 152 9.08 -3.68 8.73
N ILE A 153 9.97 -4.60 9.12
CA ILE A 153 10.81 -5.36 8.19
C ILE A 153 10.03 -6.35 7.33
N ASP A 154 8.89 -6.83 7.85
CA ASP A 154 8.02 -7.78 7.16
C ASP A 154 7.11 -7.07 6.14
N LEU A 155 6.96 -5.74 6.27
CA LEU A 155 6.24 -4.90 5.33
C LEU A 155 7.13 -4.59 4.10
N LEU A 156 7.10 -5.48 3.12
CA LEU A 156 7.91 -5.43 1.88
C LEU A 156 7.97 -4.06 1.18
N GLU A 157 6.88 -3.28 1.23
CA GLU A 157 6.83 -1.96 0.59
C GLU A 157 7.47 -0.86 1.44
N LYS A 158 7.43 -0.98 2.78
CA LYS A 158 7.94 0.04 3.73
C LYS A 158 9.47 0.09 3.74
N THR A 159 10.13 -1.05 3.54
CA THR A 159 11.60 -1.15 3.49
C THR A 159 12.19 -0.79 2.13
N SER A 160 11.37 -0.68 1.09
CA SER A 160 11.84 -0.37 -0.26
C SER A 160 12.19 1.11 -0.43
N ARG A 161 13.47 1.43 -0.67
CA ARG A 161 13.88 2.78 -1.11
C ARG A 161 13.77 2.89 -2.62
N ARG A 162 13.02 3.88 -3.09
CA ARG A 162 13.00 4.25 -4.51
C ARG A 162 14.32 4.94 -4.86
N VAL A 163 15.28 4.18 -5.39
CA VAL A 163 16.47 4.76 -6.01
C VAL A 163 16.04 5.40 -7.33
N LYS A 164 16.14 6.72 -7.42
CA LYS A 164 15.90 7.46 -8.66
C LYS A 164 17.04 7.09 -9.62
N ARG A 165 16.80 6.12 -10.51
CA ARG A 165 17.74 5.84 -11.60
C ARG A 165 17.57 6.93 -12.65
N GLU A 166 18.66 7.55 -13.05
CA GLU A 166 18.68 8.43 -14.22
C GLU A 166 18.28 7.61 -15.45
N HIS A 167 17.19 8.01 -16.10
CA HIS A 167 16.79 7.42 -17.36
C HIS A 167 17.74 7.92 -18.45
N ARG A 168 18.69 7.07 -18.88
CA ARG A 168 19.40 7.32 -20.15
C ARG A 168 18.38 7.23 -21.28
N ALA A 169 18.35 8.25 -22.14
CA ALA A 169 17.55 8.24 -23.35
C ALA A 169 18.04 7.09 -24.23
N ASN A 170 17.30 5.99 -24.29
CA ASN A 170 17.60 4.91 -25.23
C ASN A 170 17.33 5.40 -26.64
N THR A 171 18.28 5.13 -27.55
CA THR A 171 18.16 5.42 -28.98
C THR A 171 16.88 4.81 -29.54
N LYS A 172 16.06 5.65 -30.19
CA LYS A 172 14.75 5.31 -30.73
C LYS A 172 14.88 4.40 -31.95
N TYR A 173 14.78 3.10 -31.77
CA TYR A 173 14.47 2.20 -32.89
C TYR A 173 12.96 2.17 -33.08
N LYS A 174 12.48 2.62 -34.24
CA LYS A 174 11.09 2.44 -34.67
C LYS A 174 10.88 0.96 -35.00
N ARG A 175 10.57 0.14 -33.99
CA ARG A 175 9.96 -1.17 -34.26
C ARG A 175 8.55 -0.92 -34.80
N GLN A 176 8.25 -1.47 -35.96
CA GLN A 176 6.87 -1.55 -36.45
C GLN A 176 6.05 -2.41 -35.48
N LEU A 177 4.77 -2.10 -35.35
CA LEU A 177 3.86 -2.88 -34.50
C LEU A 177 3.66 -4.26 -35.14
N ALA A 178 3.63 -5.30 -34.31
CA ALA A 178 3.36 -6.67 -34.76
C ALA A 178 1.91 -6.89 -35.26
N GLY A 179 1.00 -5.96 -34.94
CA GLY A 179 -0.39 -6.00 -35.36
C GLY A 179 -1.12 -4.70 -35.08
N ARG A 180 -2.42 -4.76 -34.76
CA ARG A 180 -3.26 -3.58 -34.51
C ARG A 180 -2.72 -2.72 -33.38
N SER A 181 -2.71 -1.41 -33.59
CA SER A 181 -2.24 -0.46 -32.58
C SER A 181 -3.22 -0.40 -31.40
N ILE A 182 -2.69 -0.17 -30.20
CA ILE A 182 -3.50 0.18 -29.03
C ILE A 182 -4.38 1.41 -29.26
N ASP A 183 -4.02 2.30 -30.19
CA ASP A 183 -4.84 3.47 -30.57
C ASP A 183 -6.17 3.06 -31.23
N GLU A 184 -6.22 1.89 -31.86
CA GLU A 184 -7.42 1.34 -32.49
C GLU A 184 -8.33 0.63 -31.46
N ARG A 185 -7.87 0.49 -30.21
CA ARG A 185 -8.65 -0.16 -29.16
C ARG A 185 -9.83 0.72 -28.75
N PRO A 186 -11.06 0.19 -28.66
CA PRO A 186 -12.21 0.97 -28.22
C PRO A 186 -11.98 1.64 -26.86
N LYS A 187 -12.21 2.95 -26.77
CA LYS A 187 -11.97 3.74 -25.53
C LYS A 187 -12.72 3.21 -24.30
N ARG A 188 -13.84 2.51 -24.48
CA ARG A 188 -14.59 1.84 -23.39
C ARG A 188 -13.73 0.85 -22.61
N VAL A 189 -12.76 0.21 -23.27
CA VAL A 189 -11.84 -0.77 -22.67
C VAL A 189 -10.93 -0.10 -21.62
N ASP A 190 -10.57 1.17 -21.81
CA ASP A 190 -9.69 1.91 -20.88
C ASP A 190 -10.34 2.22 -19.54
N SER A 191 -11.68 2.25 -19.49
CA SER A 191 -12.43 2.44 -18.24
C SER A 191 -12.27 1.28 -17.27
N ARG A 192 -11.87 0.09 -17.76
CA ARG A 192 -11.74 -1.16 -16.99
C ARG A 192 -13.04 -1.61 -16.33
N ARG A 193 -14.19 -1.17 -16.86
CA ARG A 193 -15.54 -1.51 -16.35
C ARG A 193 -16.16 -2.71 -17.08
N GLU A 194 -15.68 -3.00 -18.29
CA GLU A 194 -16.09 -4.13 -19.11
C GLU A 194 -15.22 -5.35 -18.81
N PHE A 195 -15.86 -6.51 -18.69
CA PHE A 195 -15.21 -7.79 -18.46
C PHE A 195 -14.78 -8.41 -19.78
N GLY A 196 -13.65 -9.08 -19.80
CA GLY A 196 -13.15 -9.83 -20.95
C GLY A 196 -12.02 -9.14 -21.71
N HIS A 197 -11.43 -8.10 -21.14
CA HIS A 197 -10.25 -7.45 -21.69
C HIS A 197 -9.03 -7.84 -20.87
N PHE A 198 -7.99 -8.37 -21.51
CA PHE A 198 -6.83 -8.93 -20.84
C PHE A 198 -5.54 -8.19 -21.23
N GLU A 199 -4.58 -8.14 -20.31
CA GLU A 199 -3.20 -7.70 -20.56
C GLU A 199 -2.26 -8.92 -20.43
N LEU A 200 -1.45 -9.19 -21.46
CA LEU A 200 -0.52 -10.34 -21.52
C LEU A 200 0.93 -9.86 -21.28
N ASP A 201 1.70 -10.48 -20.41
CA ASP A 201 3.12 -10.17 -20.18
C ASP A 201 3.99 -11.41 -20.01
N THR A 202 5.30 -11.23 -20.09
CA THR A 202 6.28 -12.23 -19.65
C THR A 202 7.20 -11.67 -18.56
N ILE A 203 7.41 -12.47 -17.51
CA ILE A 203 8.25 -12.13 -16.37
C ILE A 203 9.52 -12.98 -16.46
N VAL A 204 10.63 -12.32 -16.79
CA VAL A 204 11.95 -12.96 -16.91
C VAL A 204 12.66 -12.98 -15.55
N GLY A 205 13.19 -14.13 -15.14
CA GLY A 205 14.04 -14.26 -13.95
C GLY A 205 15.40 -13.59 -14.13
N LYS A 206 16.31 -14.28 -14.83
CA LYS A 206 17.64 -13.80 -15.22
C LYS A 206 17.64 -13.33 -16.67
N ARG A 207 18.40 -12.26 -16.96
CA ARG A 207 18.37 -11.58 -18.27
C ARG A 207 19.02 -12.34 -19.43
N ASN A 208 19.71 -13.46 -19.20
CA ASN A 208 20.59 -14.08 -20.20
C ASN A 208 19.90 -15.04 -21.20
N GLY A 209 18.56 -15.06 -21.25
CA GLY A 209 17.85 -15.25 -22.51
C GLY A 209 17.56 -16.67 -23.01
N GLN A 210 17.76 -17.72 -22.22
CA GLN A 210 17.34 -19.09 -22.57
C GLN A 210 16.65 -19.81 -21.39
N GLU A 211 16.27 -19.07 -20.37
CA GLU A 211 15.68 -19.62 -19.16
C GLU A 211 14.15 -19.50 -19.22
N SER A 212 13.50 -20.36 -18.46
CA SER A 212 12.06 -20.36 -18.25
C SER A 212 11.55 -18.97 -17.88
N VAL A 213 10.34 -18.64 -18.31
CA VAL A 213 9.69 -17.37 -17.97
C VAL A 213 8.29 -17.62 -17.44
N ILE A 214 7.79 -16.68 -16.64
CA ILE A 214 6.39 -16.72 -16.20
C ILE A 214 5.57 -15.85 -17.15
N MET A 215 4.70 -16.46 -17.94
CA MET A 215 3.66 -15.77 -18.70
C MET A 215 2.54 -15.37 -17.75
N THR A 216 2.09 -14.11 -17.82
CA THR A 216 0.94 -13.61 -17.06
C THR A 216 -0.14 -13.08 -18.00
N LEU A 217 -1.39 -13.45 -17.76
CA LEU A 217 -2.55 -12.94 -18.50
C LEU A 217 -3.58 -12.41 -17.50
N ILE A 218 -3.81 -11.10 -17.48
CA ILE A 218 -4.54 -10.42 -16.41
C ILE A 218 -5.82 -9.78 -16.94
N GLU A 219 -6.97 -10.17 -16.39
CA GLU A 219 -8.26 -9.57 -16.72
C GLU A 219 -8.37 -8.16 -16.11
N ARG A 220 -8.73 -7.17 -16.93
CA ARG A 220 -8.62 -5.75 -16.59
C ARG A 220 -9.71 -5.26 -15.65
N LYS A 221 -10.83 -5.95 -15.47
CA LYS A 221 -11.89 -5.56 -14.54
C LYS A 221 -11.70 -6.20 -13.16
N SER A 222 -11.64 -7.53 -13.10
CA SER A 222 -11.51 -8.34 -11.89
C SER A 222 -10.09 -8.38 -11.35
N ARG A 223 -9.06 -8.10 -12.16
CA ARG A 223 -7.63 -8.28 -11.83
C ARG A 223 -7.23 -9.73 -11.58
N PHE A 224 -8.07 -10.67 -11.98
CA PHE A 224 -7.72 -12.08 -11.95
C PHE A 224 -6.60 -12.34 -12.96
N GLN A 225 -5.60 -13.10 -12.55
CA GLN A 225 -4.44 -13.39 -13.38
C GLN A 225 -4.29 -14.89 -13.57
N PHE A 226 -3.99 -15.28 -14.80
CA PHE A 226 -3.44 -16.59 -15.11
C PHE A 226 -1.92 -16.49 -15.10
N MET A 227 -1.24 -17.47 -14.51
CA MET A 227 0.22 -17.56 -14.53
C MET A 227 0.66 -18.91 -15.07
N ARG A 228 1.54 -18.93 -16.06
CA ARG A 228 2.10 -20.18 -16.60
C ARG A 228 3.62 -20.08 -16.65
N LEU A 229 4.30 -21.08 -16.10
CA LEU A 229 5.72 -21.26 -16.35
C LEU A 229 5.87 -21.84 -17.75
N ILE A 230 6.67 -21.19 -18.59
CA ILE A 230 6.94 -21.61 -19.97
C ILE A 230 8.45 -21.71 -20.18
N ASP A 231 8.86 -22.61 -21.07
CA ASP A 231 10.26 -23.01 -21.24
C ASP A 231 11.14 -21.90 -21.85
N GLY A 232 10.54 -20.94 -22.54
CA GLY A 232 11.27 -19.87 -23.19
C GLY A 232 10.43 -18.62 -23.47
N ARG A 233 11.13 -17.50 -23.73
CA ARG A 233 10.53 -16.23 -24.17
C ARG A 233 10.47 -16.18 -25.69
N ASP A 234 9.72 -17.10 -26.26
CA ASP A 234 9.51 -17.27 -27.70
C ASP A 234 8.02 -17.41 -28.02
N ALA A 235 7.67 -17.24 -29.29
CA ALA A 235 6.28 -17.25 -29.73
C ALA A 235 5.63 -18.63 -29.54
N ASP A 236 6.36 -19.73 -29.78
CA ASP A 236 5.81 -21.09 -29.70
C ASP A 236 5.40 -21.43 -28.26
N SER A 237 6.29 -21.15 -27.30
CA SER A 237 6.07 -21.35 -25.87
C SER A 237 4.87 -20.54 -25.36
N VAL A 238 4.79 -19.25 -25.74
CA VAL A 238 3.65 -18.38 -25.40
C VAL A 238 2.35 -18.90 -26.02
N ASN A 239 2.37 -19.26 -27.31
CA ASN A 239 1.21 -19.75 -28.03
C ASN A 239 0.69 -21.07 -27.47
N HIS A 240 1.58 -21.99 -27.07
CA HIS A 240 1.21 -23.23 -26.41
C HIS A 240 0.46 -22.96 -25.10
N ALA A 241 1.02 -22.11 -24.22
CA ALA A 241 0.37 -21.77 -22.96
C ALA A 241 -0.97 -21.03 -23.15
N MET A 242 -1.04 -20.13 -24.13
CA MET A 242 -2.27 -19.42 -24.47
C MET A 242 -3.38 -20.38 -24.94
N ARG A 243 -3.06 -21.38 -25.77
CA ARG A 243 -4.04 -22.39 -26.20
C ARG A 243 -4.67 -23.13 -25.02
N GLY A 244 -3.88 -23.46 -23.99
CA GLY A 244 -4.40 -24.07 -22.77
C GLY A 244 -5.42 -23.17 -22.04
N ILE A 245 -5.11 -21.88 -21.89
CA ILE A 245 -6.03 -20.92 -21.25
C ILE A 245 -7.30 -20.75 -22.09
N ILE A 246 -7.18 -20.65 -23.41
CA ILE A 246 -8.30 -20.45 -24.32
C ILE A 246 -9.24 -21.65 -24.34
N ALA A 247 -8.69 -22.87 -24.30
CA ALA A 247 -9.51 -24.08 -24.25
C ALA A 247 -10.50 -24.07 -23.07
N GLU A 248 -10.12 -23.45 -21.94
CA GLU A 248 -10.94 -23.42 -20.73
C GLU A 248 -11.71 -22.09 -20.53
N TYR A 249 -11.16 -20.96 -20.98
CA TYR A 249 -11.65 -19.61 -20.68
C TYR A 249 -11.89 -18.75 -21.93
N GLY A 250 -11.78 -19.31 -23.13
CA GLY A 250 -11.93 -18.57 -24.39
C GLY A 250 -13.27 -17.84 -24.51
N ASP A 251 -14.34 -18.38 -23.91
CA ASP A 251 -15.66 -17.76 -23.84
C ASP A 251 -15.68 -16.40 -23.12
N THR A 252 -14.65 -16.13 -22.31
CA THR A 252 -14.52 -14.88 -21.55
C THR A 252 -13.65 -13.82 -22.22
N ILE A 253 -12.85 -14.20 -23.23
CA ILE A 253 -11.82 -13.33 -23.81
C ILE A 253 -12.38 -12.56 -25.00
N GLN A 254 -12.50 -11.24 -24.88
CA GLN A 254 -12.89 -10.35 -25.98
C GLN A 254 -11.68 -9.72 -26.65
N THR A 255 -10.73 -9.22 -25.85
CA THR A 255 -9.52 -8.56 -26.38
C THR A 255 -8.31 -8.86 -25.53
N ILE A 256 -7.14 -8.96 -26.14
CA ILE A 256 -5.86 -9.07 -25.45
C ILE A 256 -4.96 -7.90 -25.84
N THR A 257 -4.25 -7.33 -24.86
CA THR A 257 -3.25 -6.29 -25.07
C THR A 257 -1.87 -6.81 -24.70
N ALA A 258 -0.98 -6.91 -25.68
CA ALA A 258 0.42 -7.31 -25.51
C ALA A 258 1.36 -6.10 -25.66
N ASP A 259 2.63 -6.25 -25.27
CA ASP A 259 3.65 -5.30 -25.70
C ASP A 259 4.16 -5.68 -27.10
N ASN A 260 5.00 -4.84 -27.69
CA ASN A 260 5.58 -5.11 -29.01
C ASN A 260 6.83 -6.03 -28.93
N GLY A 261 6.80 -7.00 -28.02
CA GLY A 261 7.80 -8.07 -27.87
C GLY A 261 7.73 -9.07 -29.02
N SER A 262 8.87 -9.65 -29.39
CA SER A 262 8.94 -10.64 -30.47
C SER A 262 8.22 -11.94 -30.09
N GLU A 263 8.14 -12.25 -28.81
CA GLU A 263 7.42 -13.40 -28.26
C GLU A 263 5.89 -13.30 -28.46
N PHE A 264 5.36 -12.14 -28.83
CA PHE A 264 3.93 -11.93 -29.05
C PHE A 264 3.58 -11.67 -30.52
N ALA A 265 4.54 -11.82 -31.43
CA ALA A 265 4.36 -11.45 -32.84
C ALA A 265 3.24 -12.23 -33.53
N GLU A 266 3.08 -13.51 -33.19
CA GLU A 266 2.10 -14.41 -33.82
C GLU A 266 0.75 -14.46 -33.08
N LEU A 267 0.61 -13.73 -31.98
CA LEU A 267 -0.57 -13.81 -31.11
C LEU A 267 -1.87 -13.46 -31.88
N SER A 268 -1.80 -12.52 -32.82
CA SER A 268 -2.95 -12.14 -33.65
C SER A 268 -3.45 -13.30 -34.52
N THR A 269 -2.54 -14.14 -35.01
CA THR A 269 -2.87 -15.30 -35.85
C THR A 269 -3.45 -16.44 -35.00
N VAL A 270 -2.86 -16.70 -33.83
CA VAL A 270 -3.31 -17.77 -32.92
C VAL A 270 -4.70 -17.49 -32.35
N LEU A 271 -5.03 -16.21 -32.17
CA LEU A 271 -6.31 -15.77 -31.61
C LEU A 271 -7.32 -15.32 -32.66
N ASP A 272 -7.04 -15.60 -33.93
CA ASP A 272 -7.92 -15.21 -35.02
C ASP A 272 -9.32 -15.81 -34.81
N ASN A 273 -10.35 -15.01 -35.03
CA ASN A 273 -11.76 -15.33 -34.77
C ASN A 273 -12.16 -15.56 -33.29
N MET A 274 -11.23 -15.48 -32.33
CA MET A 274 -11.53 -15.63 -30.89
C MET A 274 -11.48 -14.31 -30.14
N ALA A 275 -10.39 -13.56 -30.28
CA ALA A 275 -10.18 -12.32 -29.55
C ALA A 275 -9.43 -11.29 -30.39
N THR A 276 -9.75 -10.01 -30.23
CA THR A 276 -8.98 -8.95 -30.90
C THR A 276 -7.70 -8.65 -30.12
N VAL A 277 -6.56 -8.77 -30.79
CA VAL A 277 -5.25 -8.45 -30.22
C VAL A 277 -4.85 -7.02 -30.55
N TYR A 278 -4.36 -6.30 -29.54
CA TYR A 278 -3.80 -4.96 -29.64
C TYR A 278 -2.38 -4.90 -29.09
N TYR A 279 -1.51 -4.12 -29.72
CA TYR A 279 -0.12 -3.96 -29.31
C TYR A 279 0.13 -2.55 -28.78
N ALA A 280 0.70 -2.46 -27.58
CA ALA A 280 1.14 -1.20 -27.00
C ALA A 280 2.30 -0.59 -27.80
N HIS A 281 2.45 0.74 -27.72
CA HIS A 281 3.54 1.41 -28.40
C HIS A 281 4.91 0.97 -27.84
N PRO A 282 5.94 0.88 -28.70
CA PRO A 282 7.30 0.67 -28.24
C PRO A 282 7.69 1.69 -27.16
N TYR A 283 8.29 1.20 -26.07
CA TYR A 283 8.77 2.01 -24.94
C TYR A 283 7.69 2.76 -24.14
N ARG A 284 6.41 2.39 -24.24
CA ARG A 284 5.31 2.97 -23.44
C ARG A 284 4.68 1.99 -22.46
N SER A 285 5.43 1.61 -21.42
CA SER A 285 4.96 0.63 -20.42
C SER A 285 3.71 1.08 -19.65
N SER A 286 3.47 2.39 -19.53
CA SER A 286 2.30 2.97 -18.86
C SER A 286 0.96 2.59 -19.51
N GLU A 287 0.96 2.20 -20.79
CA GLU A 287 -0.22 1.74 -21.52
C GLU A 287 -0.73 0.36 -21.04
N ARG A 288 0.10 -0.33 -20.24
CA ARG A 288 -0.13 -1.63 -19.62
C ARG A 288 0.06 -1.56 -18.10
N GLY A 289 -0.48 -0.50 -17.48
CA GLY A 289 -0.27 -0.24 -16.06
C GLY A 289 -0.79 -1.33 -15.11
N THR A 290 -1.64 -2.27 -15.56
CA THR A 290 -2.06 -3.41 -14.73
C THR A 290 -0.89 -4.37 -14.55
N ASN A 291 -0.18 -4.70 -15.64
CA ASN A 291 0.96 -5.60 -15.63
C ASN A 291 2.08 -5.06 -14.74
N GLU A 292 2.41 -3.77 -14.77
CA GLU A 292 3.47 -3.21 -13.92
C GLU A 292 3.23 -3.47 -12.42
N VAL A 293 2.00 -3.26 -11.95
CA VAL A 293 1.63 -3.48 -10.55
C VAL A 293 1.63 -4.97 -10.19
N HIS A 294 1.13 -5.82 -11.08
CA HIS A 294 1.05 -7.26 -10.82
C HIS A 294 2.40 -7.94 -10.87
N ASN A 295 3.24 -7.57 -11.84
CA ASN A 295 4.61 -8.03 -11.91
C ASN A 295 5.32 -7.71 -10.60
N LYS A 296 5.13 -6.52 -10.02
CA LYS A 296 5.71 -6.19 -8.70
C LYS A 296 5.26 -7.14 -7.58
N MET A 297 4.01 -7.59 -7.60
CA MET A 297 3.50 -8.57 -6.63
C MET A 297 4.09 -9.96 -6.88
N VAL A 298 4.16 -10.40 -8.14
CA VAL A 298 4.80 -11.68 -8.52
C VAL A 298 6.28 -11.70 -8.14
N ARG A 299 6.98 -10.56 -8.26
CA ARG A 299 8.40 -10.41 -7.86
C ARG A 299 8.68 -10.59 -6.37
N ARG A 300 7.65 -10.65 -5.52
CA ARG A 300 7.81 -10.98 -4.09
C ARG A 300 8.19 -12.45 -3.90
N ASP A 301 7.68 -13.33 -4.77
CA ASP A 301 7.97 -14.76 -4.74
C ASP A 301 9.05 -15.14 -5.76
N PHE A 302 9.17 -14.37 -6.86
CA PHE A 302 10.14 -14.63 -7.93
C PHE A 302 11.02 -13.39 -8.20
N PRO A 303 12.06 -13.14 -7.38
CA PRO A 303 12.92 -11.96 -7.50
C PRO A 303 13.60 -11.83 -8.87
N LYS A 304 14.08 -10.62 -9.18
CA LYS A 304 14.88 -10.40 -10.40
C LYS A 304 16.29 -10.91 -10.20
N GLY A 305 16.86 -11.55 -11.23
CA GLY A 305 18.24 -12.03 -11.24
C GLY A 305 18.40 -13.50 -10.85
N GLU A 306 17.33 -14.12 -10.32
CA GLU A 306 17.26 -15.55 -10.07
C GLU A 306 16.68 -16.27 -11.28
N SER A 307 17.22 -17.45 -11.61
CA SER A 307 16.70 -18.28 -12.70
C SER A 307 15.36 -18.88 -12.29
N LEU A 308 14.45 -18.99 -13.27
CA LEU A 308 13.14 -19.65 -13.08
C LEU A 308 13.18 -21.13 -13.48
N ASP A 309 14.30 -21.66 -13.96
CA ASP A 309 14.40 -23.08 -14.36
C ASP A 309 14.28 -24.03 -13.17
N ALA A 310 14.69 -23.57 -11.98
CA ALA A 310 14.53 -24.31 -10.73
C ALA A 310 13.13 -24.13 -10.11
N VAL A 311 12.29 -23.25 -10.67
CA VAL A 311 10.94 -22.99 -10.16
C VAL A 311 10.00 -24.07 -10.70
N SER A 312 9.19 -24.66 -9.81
CA SER A 312 8.19 -25.63 -10.23
C SER A 312 6.91 -24.95 -10.73
N PRO A 313 6.17 -25.55 -11.67
CA PRO A 313 4.83 -25.10 -12.03
C PRO A 313 3.89 -24.99 -10.82
N LEU A 314 4.05 -25.86 -9.81
CA LEU A 314 3.28 -25.84 -8.58
C LEU A 314 3.55 -24.56 -7.75
N ALA A 315 4.81 -24.10 -7.68
CA ALA A 315 5.13 -22.85 -7.01
C ALA A 315 4.48 -21.64 -7.72
N VAL A 316 4.49 -21.64 -9.06
CA VAL A 316 3.80 -20.61 -9.86
C VAL A 316 2.30 -20.62 -9.61
N ALA A 317 1.68 -21.81 -9.58
CA ALA A 317 0.26 -21.97 -9.27
C ALA A 317 -0.09 -21.53 -7.83
N ALA A 318 0.78 -21.78 -6.86
CA ALA A 318 0.60 -21.30 -5.49
C ALA A 318 0.63 -19.76 -5.40
N THR A 319 1.57 -19.11 -6.11
CA THR A 319 1.60 -17.65 -6.22
C THR A 319 0.37 -17.10 -6.96
N GLU A 320 -0.07 -17.76 -8.03
CA GLU A 320 -1.31 -17.42 -8.75
C GLU A 320 -2.51 -17.43 -7.80
N ALA A 321 -2.71 -18.54 -7.09
CA ALA A 321 -3.78 -18.71 -6.12
C ALA A 321 -3.71 -17.65 -5.02
N LYS A 322 -2.54 -17.42 -4.41
CA LYS A 322 -2.34 -16.39 -3.38
C LYS A 322 -2.76 -15.00 -3.86
N LEU A 323 -2.33 -14.61 -5.06
CA LEU A 323 -2.65 -13.30 -5.63
C LEU A 323 -4.11 -13.19 -6.09
N ASN A 324 -4.72 -14.30 -6.50
CA ASN A 324 -6.11 -14.32 -6.92
C ASN A 324 -7.09 -14.28 -5.73
N HIS A 325 -6.70 -14.87 -4.59
CA HIS A 325 -7.42 -14.82 -3.31
C HIS A 325 -7.16 -13.55 -2.49
N LEU A 326 -6.21 -12.70 -2.88
CA LEU A 326 -5.92 -11.46 -2.17
C LEU A 326 -7.10 -10.45 -2.28
N PRO A 327 -7.73 -10.01 -1.17
CA PRO A 327 -8.77 -8.99 -1.19
C PRO A 327 -8.22 -7.64 -1.65
N ARG A 328 -8.93 -6.96 -2.56
CA ARG A 328 -8.47 -5.69 -3.13
C ARG A 328 -9.43 -4.54 -2.85
N ARG A 329 -8.90 -3.44 -2.31
CA ARG A 329 -9.68 -2.21 -2.06
C ARG A 329 -10.42 -1.69 -3.30
N GLN A 330 -9.78 -1.75 -4.48
CA GLN A 330 -10.40 -1.32 -5.75
C GLN A 330 -11.62 -2.16 -6.15
N LEU A 331 -11.76 -3.37 -5.61
CA LEU A 331 -12.88 -4.30 -5.83
C LEU A 331 -13.84 -4.31 -4.64
N GLY A 332 -13.79 -3.30 -3.77
CA GLY A 332 -14.58 -3.28 -2.54
C GLY A 332 -14.22 -4.41 -1.58
N TYR A 333 -12.94 -4.83 -1.56
CA TYR A 333 -12.41 -5.92 -0.73
C TYR A 333 -12.97 -7.32 -1.06
N HIS A 334 -13.51 -7.52 -2.27
CA HIS A 334 -13.62 -8.85 -2.86
C HIS A 334 -12.23 -9.36 -3.27
N THR A 335 -12.08 -10.68 -3.32
CA THR A 335 -10.93 -11.31 -3.97
C THR A 335 -11.08 -11.16 -5.48
N THR A 336 -9.97 -11.26 -6.22
CA THR A 336 -10.06 -11.15 -7.69
C THR A 336 -10.79 -12.34 -8.30
N GLU A 337 -10.65 -13.51 -7.67
CA GLU A 337 -11.35 -14.74 -8.06
C GLU A 337 -12.87 -14.60 -7.89
N GLU A 338 -13.35 -14.10 -6.74
CA GLU A 338 -14.78 -13.85 -6.51
C GLU A 338 -15.38 -12.97 -7.62
N VAL A 339 -14.68 -11.90 -7.97
CA VAL A 339 -15.15 -10.97 -9.02
C VAL A 339 -15.10 -11.63 -10.39
N PHE A 340 -14.04 -12.40 -10.70
CA PHE A 340 -13.91 -13.09 -11.98
C PHE A 340 -15.01 -14.13 -12.18
N VAL A 341 -15.24 -15.00 -11.18
CA VAL A 341 -16.31 -16.01 -11.22
C VAL A 341 -17.68 -15.36 -11.40
N ALA A 342 -17.95 -14.28 -10.67
CA ALA A 342 -19.22 -13.55 -10.78
C ALA A 342 -19.42 -12.91 -12.16
N GLU A 343 -18.39 -12.31 -12.74
CA GLU A 343 -18.47 -11.69 -14.08
C GLU A 343 -18.52 -12.73 -15.22
N ARG A 344 -17.81 -13.86 -15.08
CA ARG A 344 -17.91 -15.00 -15.99
C ARG A 344 -19.33 -15.56 -16.02
N ALA A 345 -19.93 -15.81 -14.85
CA ALA A 345 -21.30 -16.30 -14.74
C ALA A 345 -22.32 -15.33 -15.38
N LYS A 346 -22.13 -14.00 -15.20
CA LYS A 346 -22.97 -12.99 -15.88
C LYS A 346 -22.84 -13.05 -17.39
N THR A 347 -21.63 -13.25 -17.90
CA THR A 347 -21.34 -13.33 -19.33
C THR A 347 -22.00 -14.56 -19.95
N GLN A 348 -21.83 -15.73 -19.33
CA GLN A 348 -22.46 -16.98 -19.78
C GLN A 348 -23.99 -16.90 -19.78
N ARG A 349 -24.61 -16.29 -18.77
CA ARG A 349 -26.06 -16.05 -18.74
C ARG A 349 -26.54 -15.15 -19.88
N ARG A 350 -25.77 -14.12 -20.24
CA ARG A 350 -26.11 -13.21 -21.36
C ARG A 350 -26.03 -13.94 -22.69
N VAL A 351 -25.00 -14.76 -22.90
CA VAL A 351 -24.84 -15.57 -24.12
C VAL A 351 -25.98 -16.58 -24.25
N ALA A 352 -26.31 -17.30 -23.18
CA ALA A 352 -27.42 -18.26 -23.17
C ALA A 352 -28.77 -17.60 -23.50
N LYS A 353 -29.02 -16.41 -22.95
CA LYS A 353 -30.24 -15.63 -23.23
C LYS A 353 -30.31 -15.14 -24.68
N ALA A 354 -29.18 -14.76 -25.28
CA ALA A 354 -29.12 -14.36 -26.68
C ALA A 354 -29.40 -15.55 -27.62
N ALA A 355 -28.88 -16.74 -27.28
CA ALA A 355 -29.08 -17.95 -28.06
C ALA A 355 -30.50 -18.54 -27.99
N THR A 356 -31.30 -18.16 -26.97
CA THR A 356 -32.71 -18.57 -26.84
C THR A 356 -33.69 -17.54 -27.40
N ALA A 357 -33.21 -16.34 -27.75
CA ALA A 357 -34.03 -15.24 -28.26
C ALA A 357 -33.90 -15.01 -29.77
N GLY A 358 -32.91 -15.65 -30.41
CA GLY A 358 -32.79 -15.75 -31.87
C GLY A 358 -33.18 -17.15 -32.31
#